data_AF-A0A2S8FXT6-F1
#
_entry.id   AF-A0A2S8FXT6-F1
#
_cell.length_a   1.000
_cell.length_b   1.000
_cell.length_c   1.000
_cell.angle_alpha   90.00
_cell.angle_beta   90.00
_cell.angle_gamma   90.00
#
_symmetry.space_group_name_H-M   'P 1'
#
loop_
_entity.id
_entity.type
_entity.pdbx_description
1 polymer ?
#
loop_
_entity_poly.entity_id
_entity_poly.type
_entity_poly.pdbx_seq_one_letter_code
_entity_poly.pdbx_strand_id
1 'polypeptide(L)'
;MSLFDDVLDDSSFAPEQFGPQEGFAGTLLAASACDGHIADEEVGSLVSTLTRMKMYQHVPPHKFNSMMDRLMGILKRGGPEKLIASAIPAIPPELRETVFANACDIVLADGVVEADEKEFIDDLMIKLEMDKNRAKTIVQVMVFKNQG
;
A
#
# COMPACT_ATOMS: atom_id res chain seq x y z
N MET A 1 36.58 -17.96 17.36
CA MET A 1 35.49 -17.54 16.46
C MET A 1 35.97 -17.81 15.04
N SER A 2 35.19 -18.55 14.26
CA SER A 2 35.56 -19.01 12.92
C SER A 2 35.23 -17.95 11.88
N LEU A 3 36.04 -17.81 10.83
CA LEU A 3 35.80 -16.94 9.67
C LEU A 3 34.46 -17.26 8.95
N PHE A 4 33.89 -18.45 9.22
CA PHE A 4 32.59 -18.87 8.73
C PHE A 4 31.41 -18.34 9.55
N ASP A 5 31.61 -17.95 10.81
CA ASP A 5 30.55 -17.24 11.57
C ASP A 5 30.33 -15.86 10.95
N ASP A 6 31.39 -15.11 10.60
CA ASP A 6 31.27 -13.76 10.02
C ASP A 6 30.64 -13.74 8.61
N VAL A 7 30.65 -14.86 7.87
CA VAL A 7 30.04 -14.97 6.53
C VAL A 7 28.61 -15.51 6.58
N LEU A 8 28.25 -16.22 7.65
CA LEU A 8 26.90 -16.74 7.88
C LEU A 8 26.06 -15.82 8.77
N ASP A 9 26.70 -14.90 9.48
CA ASP A 9 26.11 -13.77 10.20
C ASP A 9 25.86 -12.56 9.27
N ASP A 10 25.76 -12.80 7.95
CA ASP A 10 25.11 -11.88 7.00
C ASP A 10 23.58 -11.95 7.23
N SER A 11 23.27 -11.53 8.44
CA SER A 11 21.97 -11.24 8.99
C SER A 11 21.23 -10.27 8.08
N SER A 12 20.23 -10.79 7.39
CA SER A 12 19.02 -10.04 7.07
C SER A 12 17.78 -10.80 7.54
N PHE A 13 17.88 -11.41 8.72
CA PHE A 13 16.72 -11.64 9.59
C PHE A 13 16.47 -10.43 10.50
N ALA A 14 16.58 -9.21 9.96
CA ALA A 14 15.67 -8.17 10.39
C ALA A 14 14.26 -8.62 9.95
N PRO A 15 13.16 -8.26 10.65
CA PRO A 15 11.85 -8.28 9.99
C PRO A 15 11.99 -7.37 8.79
N GLU A 16 12.22 -7.94 7.60
CA GLU A 16 12.62 -7.25 6.36
C GLU A 16 11.76 -6.00 6.22
N GLN A 17 12.38 -4.87 6.56
CA GLN A 17 11.70 -3.59 6.67
C GLN A 17 11.27 -3.21 5.26
N PHE A 18 10.00 -2.87 5.10
CA PHE A 18 9.47 -2.58 3.76
C PHE A 18 10.30 -1.49 3.09
N GLY A 19 10.62 -1.69 1.82
CA GLY A 19 11.13 -0.61 0.98
C GLY A 19 10.01 0.40 0.63
N PRO A 20 10.34 1.58 0.10
CA PRO A 20 9.34 2.55 -0.37
C PRO A 20 8.33 1.98 -1.36
N GLN A 21 8.76 1.03 -2.19
CA GLN A 21 7.92 0.27 -3.11
C GLN A 21 6.93 -0.65 -2.38
N GLU A 22 7.40 -1.40 -1.39
CA GLU A 22 6.54 -2.26 -0.57
C GLU A 22 5.57 -1.47 0.28
N GLY A 23 6.00 -0.32 0.83
CA GLY A 23 5.12 0.58 1.58
C GLY A 23 4.00 1.16 0.72
N PHE A 24 4.33 1.57 -0.50
CA PHE A 24 3.34 2.08 -1.45
C PHE A 24 2.37 0.99 -1.89
N ALA A 25 2.87 -0.14 -2.42
CA ALA A 25 2.03 -1.24 -2.90
C ALA A 25 1.21 -1.88 -1.76
N GLY A 26 1.80 -2.04 -0.58
CA GLY A 26 1.13 -2.61 0.59
C GLY A 26 -0.03 -1.75 1.07
N THR A 27 0.10 -0.42 1.03
CA THR A 27 -0.99 0.48 1.40
C THR A 27 -2.15 0.41 0.42
N LEU A 28 -1.86 0.39 -0.90
CA LEU A 28 -2.91 0.22 -1.91
C LEU A 28 -3.59 -1.14 -1.81
N LEU A 29 -2.82 -2.20 -1.53
CA LEU A 29 -3.36 -3.53 -1.36
C LEU A 29 -4.27 -3.61 -0.12
N ALA A 30 -3.91 -2.94 0.96
CA ALA A 30 -4.77 -2.84 2.14
C ALA A 30 -6.04 -2.03 1.88
N ALA A 31 -5.95 -0.97 1.07
CA ALA A 31 -7.12 -0.18 0.66
C ALA A 31 -8.10 -1.01 -0.17
N SER A 32 -7.59 -1.84 -1.07
CA SER A 32 -8.40 -2.78 -1.87
C SER A 32 -8.99 -3.94 -1.07
N ALA A 33 -8.60 -4.13 0.18
CA ALA A 33 -9.06 -5.24 1.03
C ALA A 33 -9.71 -4.74 2.32
N CYS A 34 -10.10 -3.47 2.37
CA CYS A 34 -10.63 -2.84 3.57
C CYS A 34 -12.03 -3.36 3.96
N ASP A 35 -12.82 -3.80 2.98
CA ASP A 35 -14.13 -4.46 3.15
C ASP A 35 -14.03 -5.95 3.55
N GLY A 36 -12.80 -6.45 3.74
CA GLY A 36 -12.52 -7.82 4.17
C GLY A 36 -12.49 -8.86 3.04
N HIS A 37 -12.73 -8.45 1.79
CA HIS A 37 -12.56 -9.30 0.61
C HIS A 37 -11.65 -8.60 -0.39
N ILE A 38 -11.00 -9.38 -1.26
CA ILE A 38 -10.31 -8.78 -2.40
C ILE A 38 -10.56 -9.70 -3.58
N ALA A 39 -11.16 -9.15 -4.64
CA ALA A 39 -11.40 -9.89 -5.85
C ALA A 39 -10.09 -10.01 -6.66
N ASP A 40 -9.90 -11.15 -7.34
CA ASP A 40 -8.72 -11.35 -8.20
C ASP A 40 -8.63 -10.26 -9.30
N GLU A 41 -9.77 -9.72 -9.72
CA GLU A 41 -9.89 -8.62 -10.70
C GLU A 41 -9.34 -7.29 -10.14
N GLU A 42 -9.55 -7.02 -8.86
CA GLU A 42 -9.02 -5.83 -8.18
C GLU A 42 -7.51 -5.93 -8.00
N VAL A 43 -7.02 -7.11 -7.61
CA VAL A 43 -5.57 -7.37 -7.54
C VAL A 43 -4.93 -7.17 -8.91
N GLY A 44 -5.54 -7.70 -9.97
CA GLY A 44 -5.06 -7.51 -11.34
C GLY A 44 -5.03 -6.04 -11.77
N SER A 45 -6.06 -5.28 -11.41
CA SER A 45 -6.16 -3.84 -11.68
C SER A 45 -5.10 -3.04 -10.90
N LEU A 46 -4.89 -3.39 -9.63
CA LEU A 46 -3.87 -2.81 -8.76
C LEU A 46 -2.46 -3.08 -9.29
N VAL A 47 -2.15 -4.32 -9.65
CA VAL A 47 -0.87 -4.71 -10.27
C VAL A 47 -0.63 -3.94 -11.58
N SER A 48 -1.66 -3.84 -12.41
CA SER A 48 -1.59 -3.09 -13.67
C SER A 48 -1.32 -1.60 -13.43
N THR A 49 -1.90 -1.03 -12.38
CA THR A 49 -1.68 0.38 -12.00
C THR A 49 -0.28 0.61 -11.43
N LEU A 50 0.19 -0.27 -10.53
CA LEU A 50 1.54 -0.20 -9.97
C LEU A 50 2.61 -0.31 -11.06
N THR A 51 2.51 -1.29 -11.96
CA THR A 51 3.51 -1.51 -13.03
C THR A 51 3.66 -0.34 -14.00
N ARG A 52 2.64 0.52 -14.14
CA ARG A 52 2.71 1.74 -14.95
C ARG A 52 3.37 2.92 -14.24
N MET A 53 3.49 2.90 -12.92
CA MET A 53 4.08 4.01 -12.16
C MET A 53 5.60 4.06 -12.33
N LYS A 54 6.15 5.29 -12.41
CA LYS A 54 7.59 5.52 -12.58
C LYS A 54 8.46 4.80 -11.55
N MET A 55 7.98 4.64 -10.32
CA MET A 55 8.72 3.97 -9.25
C MET A 55 8.91 2.46 -9.46
N TYR A 56 8.10 1.82 -10.31
CA TYR A 56 8.20 0.38 -10.62
C TYR A 56 8.74 0.10 -12.03
N GLN A 57 8.93 1.11 -12.88
CA GLN A 57 9.37 0.93 -14.29
C GLN A 57 10.71 0.19 -14.43
N HIS A 58 11.60 0.32 -13.45
CA HIS A 58 12.90 -0.34 -13.46
C HIS A 58 12.95 -1.61 -12.58
N VAL A 59 11.82 -2.02 -12.01
CA VAL A 59 11.73 -3.24 -11.20
C VAL A 59 11.54 -4.43 -12.15
N PRO A 60 12.43 -5.43 -12.11
CA PRO A 60 12.25 -6.64 -12.90
C PRO A 60 10.94 -7.36 -12.54
N PRO A 61 10.20 -7.94 -13.51
CA PRO A 61 8.92 -8.59 -13.24
C PRO A 61 8.96 -9.65 -12.14
N HIS A 62 10.03 -10.44 -12.06
CA HIS A 62 10.20 -11.45 -11.01
C HIS A 62 10.31 -10.84 -9.61
N LYS A 63 10.99 -9.70 -9.46
CA LYS A 63 11.09 -8.98 -8.19
C LYS A 63 9.76 -8.36 -7.81
N PHE A 64 9.05 -7.78 -8.78
CA PHE A 64 7.72 -7.22 -8.56
C PHE A 64 6.73 -8.31 -8.08
N ASN A 65 6.71 -9.46 -8.76
CA ASN A 65 5.82 -10.56 -8.37
C ASN A 65 6.16 -11.10 -6.98
N SER A 66 7.44 -11.32 -6.67
CA SER A 66 7.86 -11.75 -5.34
C SER A 66 7.47 -10.76 -4.24
N MET A 67 7.54 -9.45 -4.54
CA MET A 67 7.10 -8.39 -3.64
C MET A 67 5.58 -8.45 -3.42
N MET A 68 4.78 -8.57 -4.49
CA MET A 68 3.32 -8.69 -4.39
C MET A 68 2.88 -9.95 -3.64
N ASP A 69 3.53 -11.09 -3.91
CA ASP A 69 3.26 -12.37 -3.22
C ASP A 69 3.51 -12.24 -1.71
N ARG A 70 4.58 -11.52 -1.33
CA ARG A 70 4.91 -11.24 0.07
C ARG A 70 3.85 -10.36 0.73
N LEU A 71 3.46 -9.26 0.10
CA LEU A 71 2.44 -8.34 0.61
C LEU A 71 1.08 -9.05 0.78
N MET A 72 0.69 -9.85 -0.21
CA MET A 72 -0.53 -10.65 -0.18
C MET A 72 -0.47 -11.75 0.88
N GLY A 73 0.70 -12.35 1.11
CA GLY A 73 0.91 -13.28 2.21
C GLY A 73 0.73 -12.64 3.60
N ILE A 74 1.13 -11.38 3.76
CA ILE A 74 0.92 -10.62 5.01
C ILE A 74 -0.56 -10.27 5.17
N LEU A 75 -1.20 -9.80 4.10
CA LEU A 75 -2.64 -9.50 4.08
C LEU A 75 -3.47 -10.72 4.51
N LYS A 76 -3.23 -11.90 3.91
CA LYS A 76 -3.98 -13.13 4.22
C LYS A 76 -3.79 -13.64 5.65
N ARG A 77 -2.66 -13.32 6.29
CA ARG A 77 -2.34 -13.81 7.65
C ARG A 77 -2.74 -12.84 8.76
N GLY A 78 -2.78 -11.55 8.49
CA GLY A 78 -2.96 -10.53 9.52
C GLY A 78 -3.88 -9.37 9.14
N GLY A 79 -4.50 -9.42 7.96
CA GLY A 79 -5.46 -8.42 7.51
C GLY A 79 -4.82 -7.11 7.01
N PRO A 80 -5.67 -6.18 6.54
CA PRO A 80 -5.26 -4.89 6.01
C PRO A 80 -4.58 -4.01 7.07
N GLU A 81 -5.03 -4.08 8.33
CA GLU A 81 -4.46 -3.31 9.44
C GLU A 81 -2.98 -3.62 9.68
N LYS A 82 -2.62 -4.90 9.71
CA LYS A 82 -1.23 -5.35 9.92
C LYS A 82 -0.35 -4.99 8.73
N LEU A 83 -0.90 -5.06 7.53
CA LEU A 83 -0.18 -4.66 6.31
C LEU A 83 0.13 -3.16 6.35
N ILE A 84 -0.84 -2.32 6.71
CA ILE A 84 -0.67 -0.87 6.85
C ILE A 84 0.35 -0.51 7.92
N ALA A 85 0.29 -1.17 9.08
CA ALA A 85 1.23 -0.92 10.16
C ALA A 85 2.69 -1.20 9.74
N SER A 86 2.88 -2.14 8.81
CA SER A 86 4.20 -2.46 8.23
C SER A 86 4.57 -1.53 7.07
N ALA A 87 3.57 -1.07 6.30
CA ALA A 87 3.73 -0.28 5.10
C ALA A 87 3.99 1.20 5.37
N ILE A 88 3.27 1.82 6.30
CA ILE A 88 3.36 3.26 6.56
C ILE A 88 4.76 3.74 6.95
N PRO A 89 5.50 3.04 7.84
CA PRO A 89 6.87 3.44 8.18
C PRO A 89 7.84 3.45 7.00
N ALA A 90 7.54 2.70 5.94
CA ALA A 90 8.36 2.61 4.74
C ALA A 90 8.06 3.71 3.71
N ILE A 91 6.99 4.49 3.89
CA ILE A 91 6.58 5.51 2.93
C ILE A 91 7.37 6.80 3.17
N PRO A 92 8.14 7.28 2.17
CA PRO A 92 8.80 8.57 2.25
C PRO A 92 7.78 9.71 2.39
N PRO A 93 8.08 10.78 3.14
CA PRO A 93 7.16 11.91 3.34
C PRO A 93 6.60 12.50 2.04
N GLU A 94 7.42 12.57 1.00
CA GLU A 94 7.06 13.07 -0.33
C GLU A 94 6.03 12.20 -1.07
N LEU A 95 5.89 10.93 -0.69
CA LEU A 95 4.94 10.00 -1.30
C LEU A 95 3.64 9.85 -0.50
N ARG A 96 3.56 10.36 0.74
CA ARG A 96 2.38 10.20 1.61
C ARG A 96 1.08 10.65 0.94
N GLU A 97 1.08 11.85 0.35
CA GLU A 97 -0.08 12.37 -0.37
C GLU A 97 -0.41 11.59 -1.63
N THR A 98 0.61 11.08 -2.31
CA THR A 98 0.43 10.26 -3.52
C THR A 98 -0.21 8.92 -3.15
N VAL A 99 0.28 8.26 -2.10
CA VAL A 99 -0.29 7.02 -1.57
C VAL A 99 -1.73 7.24 -1.15
N PHE A 100 -2.00 8.30 -0.38
CA PHE A 100 -3.35 8.62 0.07
C PHE A 100 -4.32 8.86 -1.08
N ALA A 101 -3.92 9.64 -2.10
CA ALA A 101 -4.76 9.87 -3.28
C ALA A 101 -5.07 8.57 -4.05
N ASN A 102 -4.09 7.66 -4.17
CA ASN A 102 -4.30 6.38 -4.83
C ASN A 102 -5.15 5.41 -3.98
N ALA A 103 -5.02 5.45 -2.65
CA ALA A 103 -5.86 4.67 -1.75
C ALA A 103 -7.33 5.15 -1.83
N CYS A 104 -7.55 6.46 -1.84
CA CYS A 104 -8.87 7.03 -2.11
C CYS A 104 -9.39 6.62 -3.49
N ASP A 105 -8.55 6.52 -4.52
CA ASP A 105 -8.98 6.10 -5.86
C ASP A 105 -9.59 4.70 -5.88
N ILE A 106 -8.94 3.79 -5.14
CA ILE A 106 -9.36 2.38 -5.04
C ILE A 106 -10.66 2.29 -4.25
N VAL A 107 -10.70 2.91 -3.07
CA VAL A 107 -11.88 2.86 -2.17
C VAL A 107 -13.09 3.57 -2.78
N LEU A 108 -12.88 4.62 -3.58
CA LEU A 108 -13.98 5.38 -4.18
C LEU A 108 -14.43 4.81 -5.55
N ALA A 109 -13.84 3.71 -6.03
CA ALA A 109 -14.05 3.22 -7.40
C ALA A 109 -15.50 2.83 -7.67
N ASP A 110 -16.19 2.25 -6.67
CA ASP A 110 -17.58 1.80 -6.80
C ASP A 110 -18.62 2.92 -6.60
N GLY A 111 -18.17 4.16 -6.41
CA GLY A 111 -18.99 5.38 -6.36
C GLY A 111 -19.83 5.54 -5.08
N VAL A 112 -20.02 4.48 -4.29
CA VAL A 112 -20.69 4.52 -2.99
C VAL A 112 -19.67 4.18 -1.90
N VAL A 113 -19.39 5.16 -1.04
CA VAL A 113 -18.46 4.98 0.08
C VAL A 113 -19.20 4.50 1.31
N GLU A 114 -18.92 3.28 1.74
CA GLU A 114 -19.48 2.69 2.95
C GLU A 114 -18.85 3.28 4.22
N ALA A 115 -19.36 2.88 5.39
CA ALA A 115 -18.86 3.39 6.67
C ALA A 115 -17.41 2.91 6.93
N ASP A 116 -17.14 1.64 6.65
CA ASP A 116 -15.86 0.98 6.91
C ASP A 116 -14.73 1.57 6.05
N GLU A 117 -15.06 1.89 4.79
CA GLU A 117 -14.18 2.58 3.86
C GLU A 117 -13.83 4.01 4.30
N LYS A 118 -14.80 4.75 4.87
CA LYS A 118 -14.53 6.09 5.43
C LYS A 118 -13.61 6.00 6.63
N GLU A 119 -13.87 5.05 7.53
CA GLU A 119 -13.04 4.83 8.71
C GLU A 119 -11.61 4.46 8.30
N PHE A 120 -11.45 3.62 7.28
CA PHE A 120 -10.15 3.27 6.70
C PHE A 120 -9.40 4.50 6.16
N ILE A 121 -10.05 5.36 5.38
CA ILE A 121 -9.42 6.56 4.82
C ILE A 121 -9.07 7.57 5.91
N ASP A 122 -9.92 7.74 6.92
CA ASP A 122 -9.65 8.63 8.06
C ASP A 122 -8.47 8.12 8.90
N ASP A 123 -8.39 6.82 9.16
CA ASP A 123 -7.27 6.18 9.85
C ASP A 123 -5.96 6.30 9.03
N LEU A 124 -6.03 6.08 7.72
CA LEU A 124 -4.89 6.24 6.82
C LEU A 124 -4.37 7.68 6.82
N MET A 125 -5.26 8.68 6.81
CA MET A 125 -4.92 10.11 6.90
C MET A 125 -4.16 10.43 8.19
N ILE A 126 -4.61 9.88 9.33
CA ILE A 126 -3.97 10.07 10.64
C ILE A 126 -2.60 9.40 10.65
N LYS A 127 -2.49 8.15 10.20
CA LYS A 127 -1.24 7.39 10.23
C LYS A 127 -0.18 7.94 9.26
N LEU A 128 -0.59 8.56 8.16
CA LEU A 128 0.31 9.28 7.25
C LEU A 128 0.66 10.70 7.75
N GLU A 129 0.11 11.13 8.89
CA GLU A 129 0.32 12.47 9.47
C GLU A 129 0.00 13.60 8.48
N MET A 130 -1.08 13.44 7.72
CA MET A 130 -1.45 14.39 6.68
C MET A 130 -2.21 15.59 7.25
N ASP A 131 -2.00 16.76 6.63
CA ASP A 131 -2.82 17.93 6.94
C ASP A 131 -4.28 17.67 6.54
N LYS A 132 -5.21 17.94 7.47
CA LYS A 132 -6.63 17.66 7.29
C LYS A 132 -7.25 18.44 6.13
N ASN A 133 -6.80 19.67 5.87
CA ASN A 133 -7.33 20.45 4.75
C ASN A 133 -6.85 19.87 3.42
N ARG A 134 -5.58 19.47 3.34
CA ARG A 134 -5.04 18.78 2.14
C ARG A 134 -5.72 17.45 1.89
N ALA A 135 -5.90 16.62 2.91
CA ALA A 135 -6.61 15.34 2.80
C ALA A 135 -8.04 15.55 2.30
N LYS A 136 -8.76 16.54 2.84
CA LYS A 136 -10.11 16.90 2.39
C LYS A 136 -10.14 17.32 0.92
N THR A 137 -9.19 18.13 0.48
CA THR A 137 -9.08 18.52 -0.94
C THR A 137 -8.85 17.31 -1.84
N ILE A 138 -7.96 16.39 -1.45
CA ILE A 138 -7.71 15.15 -2.22
C ILE A 138 -8.99 14.34 -2.33
N VAL A 139 -9.65 14.02 -1.21
CA VAL A 139 -10.92 13.26 -1.22
C VAL A 139 -11.96 13.92 -2.11
N GLN A 140 -12.12 15.25 -2.02
CA GLN A 140 -13.07 15.99 -2.85
C GLN A 140 -12.77 15.85 -4.36
N VAL A 141 -11.50 15.95 -4.76
CA VAL A 141 -11.09 15.76 -6.16
C VAL A 141 -11.34 14.31 -6.62
N MET A 142 -11.06 13.33 -5.77
CA MET A 142 -11.28 11.92 -6.09
C MET A 142 -12.77 11.60 -6.26
N VAL A 143 -13.64 12.19 -5.43
CA VAL A 143 -15.09 12.08 -5.62
C VAL A 143 -15.52 12.64 -6.97
N PHE A 144 -14.98 13.79 -7.41
CA PHE A 144 -15.29 14.31 -8.74
C PHE A 144 -14.76 13.42 -9.87
N LYS A 145 -13.59 12.82 -9.69
CA LYS A 145 -12.99 11.90 -10.67
C LYS A 145 -13.89 10.69 -10.92
N ASN A 146 -14.52 10.15 -9.87
CA ASN A 146 -15.33 8.92 -9.95
C ASN A 146 -16.82 9.16 -10.24
N GLN A 147 -17.21 10.41 -10.53
CA GLN A 147 -18.59 10.76 -10.91
C GLN A 147 -18.94 10.50 -12.37
N GLY A 148 -17.98 10.11 -13.22
CA GLY A 148 -18.18 9.91 -14.66
C GLY A 148 -17.55 8.63 -15.16
#